data_AF-A0A6G0YUY9-F1
#
_entry.id   AF-A0A6G0YUY9-F1
#
_cell.length_a   1.000
_cell.length_b   1.000
_cell.length_c   1.000
_cell.angle_alpha   90.00
_cell.angle_beta   90.00
_cell.angle_gamma   90.00
#
_symmetry.space_group_name_H-M   'P 1'
#
loop_
_entity.id
_entity.type
_entity.pdbx_description
1 polymer ?
#
loop_
_entity_poly.entity_id
_entity_poly.type
_entity_poly.pdbx_seq_one_letter_code
_entity_poly.pdbx_strand_id
1 'polypeptide(L)'
;MVPVLVQQRGMTSELRVPKSGKAYTDKDLVPFTAIAYIPIYLSHMTCGIECIDKWLTKAFYRLGLVVAKHPGYFLMVPVFLTAICITGFQRVKFEIDPEYLFSPEHGPGKTERAIVESYFKMNYSSLFNPTRITRPGRFGRVIVIPKQGDTMLSVEIWKELRILDDIIRNTSITWGPENTSYKYDDICARWIDQCFPNDILNLDYVMNDVVNGSLKLTFPIMFNPVTWDAHTFPVYFGGTEIDEDGLITRVPALQLVYFLTADTKAQDER
;
A
#
# COMPACT_ATOMS: atom_id res chain seq x y z
N MET A 1 -13.26 10.37 -10.29
CA MET A 1 -12.01 9.61 -10.15
C MET A 1 -12.23 8.24 -10.76
N VAL A 2 -11.47 7.90 -11.79
CA VAL A 2 -11.54 6.65 -12.55
C VAL A 2 -11.15 5.48 -11.64
N PRO A 3 -11.97 4.42 -11.48
CA PRO A 3 -11.51 3.22 -10.79
C PRO A 3 -10.70 2.35 -11.75
N VAL A 4 -9.42 2.17 -11.42
CA VAL A 4 -8.53 1.18 -12.03
C VAL A 4 -8.94 -0.20 -11.50
N LEU A 5 -9.49 -1.03 -12.39
CA LEU A 5 -9.85 -2.43 -12.15
C LEU A 5 -8.59 -3.30 -12.25
N VAL A 6 -8.16 -3.89 -11.13
CA VAL A 6 -7.16 -4.97 -11.12
C VAL A 6 -7.89 -6.30 -11.33
N GLN A 7 -7.70 -6.88 -12.51
CA GLN A 7 -8.22 -8.16 -12.96
C GLN A 7 -7.50 -9.32 -12.23
N GLN A 8 -8.16 -9.98 -11.26
CA GLN A 8 -7.73 -11.31 -10.83
C GLN A 8 -8.36 -12.39 -11.72
N ARG A 9 -7.50 -13.25 -12.28
CA ARG A 9 -7.84 -14.30 -13.24
C ARG A 9 -8.50 -15.48 -12.50
N GLY A 10 -9.82 -15.51 -12.48
CA GLY A 10 -10.61 -16.67 -12.02
C GLY A 10 -10.50 -17.82 -13.02
N MET A 11 -10.16 -19.00 -12.52
CA MET A 11 -10.23 -20.26 -13.27
C MET A 11 -11.66 -20.81 -13.15
N THR A 12 -12.52 -20.48 -14.11
CA THR A 12 -13.87 -21.04 -14.27
C THR A 12 -13.85 -22.13 -15.34
N SER A 13 -14.25 -23.34 -14.98
CA SER A 13 -14.49 -24.43 -15.93
C SER A 13 -15.84 -24.22 -16.63
N GLU A 14 -15.79 -24.04 -17.95
CA GLU A 14 -16.96 -23.95 -18.82
C GLU A 14 -17.66 -25.32 -18.95
N LEU A 15 -18.96 -25.36 -18.68
CA LEU A 15 -19.87 -26.42 -19.13
C LEU A 15 -20.21 -26.20 -20.60
N ARG A 16 -19.70 -27.06 -21.48
CA ARG A 16 -20.01 -27.06 -22.92
C ARG A 16 -21.29 -27.88 -23.19
N VAL A 17 -22.35 -27.20 -23.57
CA VAL A 17 -23.57 -27.78 -24.16
C VAL A 17 -23.34 -28.01 -25.66
N PRO A 18 -23.65 -29.19 -26.22
CA PRO A 18 -23.86 -29.33 -27.65
C PRO A 18 -25.36 -29.20 -27.99
N LYS A 19 -25.67 -28.25 -28.89
CA LYS A 19 -26.91 -28.18 -29.66
C LYS A 19 -26.77 -29.06 -30.91
N SER A 20 -27.77 -29.88 -31.21
CA SER A 20 -28.31 -30.09 -32.57
C SER A 20 -29.34 -31.22 -32.55
N GLY A 21 -30.58 -30.92 -32.95
CA GLY A 21 -31.68 -31.87 -32.97
C GLY A 21 -31.78 -32.71 -34.24
N LYS A 22 -32.63 -33.75 -34.16
CA LYS A 22 -33.62 -34.15 -35.17
C LYS A 22 -34.58 -35.15 -34.54
N ALA A 23 -35.88 -34.92 -34.75
CA ALA A 23 -36.96 -35.79 -34.36
C ALA A 23 -37.08 -36.99 -35.32
N TYR A 24 -37.44 -38.16 -34.81
CA TYR A 24 -38.17 -39.16 -35.59
C TYR A 24 -38.98 -40.09 -34.67
N THR A 25 -40.16 -40.42 -35.17
CA THR A 25 -41.35 -40.92 -34.51
C THR A 25 -41.34 -42.43 -34.21
N ASP A 26 -42.15 -42.75 -33.19
CA ASP A 26 -42.80 -44.02 -32.87
C ASP A 26 -43.21 -44.82 -34.12
N LYS A 27 -42.86 -46.12 -34.15
CA LYS A 27 -43.51 -47.22 -34.86
C LYS A 27 -42.74 -48.54 -34.66
N ASP A 28 -43.44 -49.46 -33.99
CA ASP A 28 -43.59 -50.87 -34.39
C ASP A 28 -42.49 -51.92 -34.13
N LEU A 29 -42.87 -52.86 -33.24
CA LEU A 29 -42.65 -54.31 -33.24
C LEU A 29 -41.43 -54.96 -32.54
N VAL A 30 -41.81 -55.77 -31.54
CA VAL A 30 -41.13 -56.85 -30.77
C VAL A 30 -40.58 -57.99 -31.67
N PRO A 31 -39.99 -59.10 -31.14
CA PRO A 31 -38.94 -59.37 -30.14
C PRO A 31 -37.72 -60.08 -30.79
N PHE A 32 -36.66 -60.42 -30.04
CA PHE A 32 -35.97 -61.73 -30.01
C PHE A 32 -34.50 -61.63 -29.51
N THR A 33 -34.17 -62.58 -28.64
CA THR A 33 -32.83 -63.19 -28.38
C THR A 33 -31.74 -62.41 -27.63
N ALA A 34 -31.68 -62.75 -26.34
CA ALA A 34 -30.49 -63.08 -25.53
C ALA A 34 -29.11 -63.00 -26.20
N ILE A 35 -28.24 -62.14 -25.64
CA ILE A 35 -26.79 -62.34 -25.60
C ILE A 35 -26.32 -62.12 -24.16
N ALA A 36 -25.50 -63.06 -23.72
CA ALA A 36 -25.08 -63.31 -22.36
C ALA A 36 -24.11 -62.27 -21.77
N TYR A 37 -24.23 -62.13 -20.44
CA TYR A 37 -23.22 -61.76 -19.45
C TYR A 37 -21.80 -61.38 -19.93
N ILE A 38 -21.41 -60.13 -19.61
CA ILE A 38 -20.08 -59.84 -19.05
C ILE A 38 -20.26 -58.78 -17.93
N PRO A 39 -20.25 -59.16 -16.65
CA PRO A 39 -20.13 -58.19 -15.57
C PRO A 39 -18.64 -57.91 -15.36
N ILE A 40 -18.15 -56.79 -15.88
CA ILE A 40 -16.83 -56.28 -15.46
C ILE A 40 -17.05 -55.61 -14.11
N TYR A 41 -17.01 -56.42 -13.06
CA TYR A 41 -16.67 -55.98 -11.71
C TYR A 41 -15.26 -55.38 -11.76
N LEU A 42 -15.17 -54.06 -11.69
CA LEU A 42 -13.93 -53.38 -11.30
C LEU A 42 -14.10 -52.86 -9.87
N SER A 43 -14.33 -53.78 -8.92
CA SER A 43 -14.19 -53.49 -7.49
C SER A 43 -12.70 -53.49 -7.14
N HIS A 44 -12.01 -52.43 -7.53
CA HIS A 44 -10.70 -52.11 -6.98
C HIS A 44 -10.93 -51.66 -5.55
N MET A 45 -10.38 -52.40 -4.57
CA MET A 45 -10.54 -52.16 -3.14
C MET A 45 -10.13 -50.73 -2.74
N THR A 46 -11.08 -49.81 -2.74
CA THR A 46 -11.07 -48.60 -1.90
C THR A 46 -11.95 -48.88 -0.68
N CYS A 47 -11.68 -49.97 0.03
CA CYS A 47 -12.47 -50.42 1.18
C CYS A 47 -12.62 -49.32 2.25
N GLY A 48 -11.60 -48.48 2.41
CA GLY A 48 -11.66 -47.31 3.31
C GLY A 48 -12.65 -46.24 2.84
N ILE A 49 -12.60 -45.84 1.56
CA ILE A 49 -13.45 -44.76 1.02
C ILE A 49 -14.91 -45.22 0.93
N GLU A 50 -15.17 -46.45 0.50
CA GLU A 50 -16.54 -46.99 0.43
C GLU A 50 -17.19 -47.16 1.81
N CYS A 51 -16.42 -47.55 2.83
CA CYS A 51 -16.92 -47.62 4.21
C CYS A 51 -17.24 -46.24 4.76
N ILE A 52 -16.37 -45.26 4.51
CA ILE A 52 -16.59 -43.86 4.91
C ILE A 52 -17.82 -43.31 4.21
N ASP A 53 -17.98 -43.55 2.91
CA ASP A 53 -19.13 -43.07 2.12
C ASP A 53 -20.46 -43.67 2.61
N LYS A 54 -20.51 -44.99 2.87
CA LYS A 54 -21.69 -45.64 3.44
C LYS A 54 -22.02 -45.11 4.84
N TRP A 55 -21.02 -44.85 5.66
CA TRP A 55 -21.21 -44.28 6.99
C TRP A 55 -21.73 -42.84 6.92
N LEU A 56 -21.13 -42.02 6.05
CA LEU A 56 -21.49 -40.62 5.84
C LEU A 56 -22.91 -40.49 5.29
N THR A 57 -23.28 -41.34 4.32
CA THR A 57 -24.63 -41.43 3.76
C THR A 57 -25.65 -41.77 4.86
N LYS A 58 -25.33 -42.75 5.71
CA LYS A 58 -26.21 -43.13 6.84
C LYS A 58 -26.32 -42.02 7.89
N ALA A 59 -25.22 -41.32 8.15
CA ALA A 59 -25.18 -40.21 9.11
C ALA A 59 -25.99 -39.00 8.60
N PHE A 60 -25.78 -38.58 7.35
CA PHE A 60 -26.55 -37.49 6.74
C PHE A 60 -28.02 -37.84 6.55
N TYR A 61 -28.35 -39.10 6.23
CA TYR A 61 -29.74 -39.55 6.19
C TYR A 61 -30.42 -39.41 7.56
N ARG A 62 -29.77 -39.84 8.65
CA ARG A 62 -30.30 -39.66 10.00
C ARG A 62 -30.40 -38.19 10.40
N LEU A 63 -29.39 -37.38 10.08
CA LEU A 63 -29.38 -35.94 10.34
C LEU A 63 -30.53 -35.25 9.62
N GLY A 64 -30.70 -35.51 8.32
CA GLY A 64 -31.79 -34.98 7.51
C GLY A 64 -33.17 -35.39 8.03
N LEU A 65 -33.30 -36.63 8.52
CA LEU A 65 -34.55 -37.13 9.11
C LEU A 65 -34.89 -36.40 10.43
N VAL A 66 -33.90 -36.00 11.22
CA VAL A 66 -34.07 -35.18 12.43
C VAL A 66 -34.42 -33.72 12.07
N VAL A 67 -33.74 -33.14 11.07
CA VAL A 67 -34.02 -31.79 10.57
C VAL A 67 -35.44 -31.68 10.01
N ALA A 68 -35.87 -32.68 9.22
CA ALA A 68 -37.22 -32.73 8.64
C ALA A 68 -38.32 -32.86 9.71
N LYS A 69 -38.04 -33.49 10.86
CA LYS A 69 -38.97 -33.58 12.00
C LYS A 69 -39.07 -32.28 12.79
N HIS A 70 -38.03 -31.45 12.79
CA HIS A 70 -37.96 -30.21 13.59
C HIS A 70 -37.42 -29.00 12.79
N PRO A 71 -38.07 -28.61 11.68
CA PRO A 71 -37.51 -27.62 10.75
C PRO A 71 -37.32 -26.23 11.39
N GLY A 72 -38.19 -25.81 12.31
CA GLY A 72 -38.13 -24.48 12.94
C GLY A 72 -36.87 -24.24 13.78
N TYR A 73 -36.45 -25.22 14.59
CA TYR A 73 -35.25 -25.10 15.42
C TYR A 73 -33.98 -24.99 14.56
N PHE A 74 -33.90 -25.79 13.50
CA PHE A 74 -32.77 -25.76 12.56
C PHE A 74 -32.73 -24.50 11.69
N LEU A 75 -33.80 -23.71 11.63
CA LEU A 75 -33.83 -22.41 10.95
C LEU A 75 -33.54 -21.26 11.91
N MET A 76 -34.16 -21.25 13.09
CA MET A 76 -34.01 -20.14 14.05
C MET A 76 -32.62 -20.13 14.70
N VAL A 77 -32.07 -21.30 15.06
CA VAL A 77 -30.78 -21.37 15.76
C VAL A 77 -29.63 -20.78 14.93
N PRO A 78 -29.42 -21.17 13.65
CA PRO A 78 -28.37 -20.54 12.84
C PRO A 78 -28.61 -19.05 12.61
N VAL A 79 -29.87 -18.61 12.44
CA VAL A 79 -30.18 -17.19 12.26
C VAL A 79 -29.77 -16.37 13.49
N PHE A 80 -30.16 -16.79 14.70
CA PHE A 80 -29.73 -16.09 15.91
C PHE A 80 -28.23 -16.17 16.14
N LEU A 81 -27.60 -17.31 15.85
CA LEU A 81 -26.15 -17.45 15.93
C LEU A 81 -25.45 -16.45 14.99
N THR A 82 -25.89 -16.35 13.73
CA THR A 82 -25.33 -15.39 12.76
C THR A 82 -25.56 -13.96 13.20
N ALA A 83 -26.73 -13.61 13.76
CA ALA A 83 -27.00 -12.28 14.30
C ALA A 83 -26.04 -11.92 15.45
N ILE A 84 -25.76 -12.87 16.36
CA ILE A 84 -24.78 -12.69 17.43
C ILE A 84 -23.38 -12.53 16.85
N CYS A 85 -22.97 -13.34 15.87
CA CYS A 85 -21.68 -13.20 15.19
C CYS A 85 -21.52 -11.84 14.48
N ILE A 86 -22.60 -11.31 13.89
CA ILE A 86 -22.59 -9.99 13.22
C ILE A 86 -22.29 -8.87 14.23
N THR A 87 -22.70 -8.98 15.49
CA THR A 87 -22.33 -7.95 16.49
C THR A 87 -20.82 -7.82 16.70
N GLY A 88 -20.03 -8.84 16.36
CA GLY A 88 -18.57 -8.77 16.36
C GLY A 88 -18.00 -7.73 15.38
N PHE A 89 -18.71 -7.44 14.28
CA PHE A 89 -18.29 -6.43 13.31
C PHE A 89 -18.22 -5.02 13.91
N GLN A 90 -18.93 -4.75 15.01
CA GLN A 90 -18.88 -3.46 15.70
C GLN A 90 -17.49 -3.12 16.26
N ARG A 91 -16.61 -4.12 16.43
CA ARG A 91 -15.25 -3.95 16.99
C ARG A 91 -14.15 -4.14 15.95
N VAL A 92 -14.47 -4.07 14.66
CA VAL A 92 -13.46 -4.14 13.59
C VAL A 92 -12.54 -2.93 13.68
N LYS A 93 -11.24 -3.19 13.77
CA LYS A 93 -10.19 -2.17 13.66
C LYS A 93 -9.54 -2.31 12.29
N PHE A 94 -9.52 -1.21 11.54
CA PHE A 94 -8.83 -1.15 10.26
C PHE A 94 -7.39 -0.77 10.51
N GLU A 95 -6.48 -1.60 10.01
CA GLU A 95 -5.05 -1.32 10.01
C GLU A 95 -4.66 -0.85 8.61
N ILE A 96 -4.02 0.32 8.51
CA ILE A 96 -3.64 0.95 7.24
C ILE A 96 -2.13 1.01 7.05
N ASP A 97 -1.35 0.61 8.06
CA ASP A 97 0.09 0.67 8.01
C ASP A 97 0.64 -0.37 7.01
N PRO A 98 1.27 0.06 5.90
CA PRO A 98 1.74 -0.86 4.87
C PRO A 98 2.88 -1.75 5.38
N GLU A 99 3.74 -1.25 6.28
CA GLU A 99 4.77 -2.07 6.91
C GLU A 99 4.14 -3.26 7.65
N TYR A 100 3.02 -3.05 8.36
CA TYR A 100 2.32 -4.12 9.05
C TYR A 100 1.68 -5.12 8.07
N LEU A 101 1.00 -4.62 7.04
CA LEU A 101 0.24 -5.44 6.09
C LEU A 101 1.12 -6.29 5.15
N PHE A 102 2.32 -5.80 4.79
CA PHE A 102 3.18 -6.45 3.80
C PHE A 102 4.41 -7.13 4.36
N SER A 103 4.75 -6.92 5.64
CA SER A 103 5.94 -7.54 6.25
C SER A 103 5.59 -8.36 7.49
N PRO A 104 6.21 -9.55 7.67
CA PRO A 104 5.93 -10.40 8.83
C PRO A 104 6.25 -9.66 10.13
N GLU A 105 5.43 -9.84 11.17
CA GLU A 105 5.63 -9.20 12.48
C GLU A 105 6.97 -9.60 13.11
N HIS A 106 7.37 -10.87 12.99
CA HIS A 106 8.55 -11.46 13.62
C HIS A 106 9.68 -11.75 12.61
N GLY A 107 9.92 -10.81 11.69
CA GLY A 107 11.01 -10.93 10.71
C GLY A 107 12.39 -10.58 11.30
N PRO A 108 13.49 -11.16 10.80
CA PRO A 108 14.85 -10.86 11.26
C PRO A 108 15.18 -9.36 11.18
N GLY A 109 14.77 -8.68 10.10
CA GLY A 109 14.98 -7.24 9.96
C GLY A 109 14.24 -6.38 11.01
N LYS A 110 13.07 -6.81 11.50
CA LYS A 110 12.37 -6.12 12.59
C LYS A 110 13.06 -6.34 13.94
N THR A 111 13.61 -7.54 14.17
CA THR A 111 14.40 -7.84 15.38
C THR A 111 15.69 -7.02 15.41
N GLU A 112 16.44 -6.98 14.31
CA GLU A 112 17.65 -6.16 14.18
C GLU A 112 17.35 -4.67 14.35
N ARG A 113 16.27 -4.19 13.72
CA ARG A 113 15.80 -2.82 13.90
C ARG A 113 15.47 -2.51 15.36
N ALA A 114 14.80 -3.41 16.07
CA ALA A 114 14.49 -3.23 17.49
C ALA A 114 15.76 -3.14 18.36
N ILE A 115 16.80 -3.91 18.03
CA ILE A 115 18.12 -3.80 18.69
C ILE A 115 18.73 -2.42 18.41
N VAL A 116 18.79 -1.98 17.16
CA VAL A 116 19.33 -0.66 16.80
C VAL A 116 18.56 0.46 17.52
N GLU A 117 17.23 0.40 17.53
CA GLU A 117 16.39 1.40 18.21
C GLU A 117 16.56 1.40 19.74
N SER A 118 16.96 0.27 20.33
CA SER A 118 17.24 0.18 21.78
C SER A 118 18.51 0.91 22.18
N TYR A 119 19.54 0.92 21.32
CA TYR A 119 20.82 1.60 21.58
C TYR A 119 20.90 3.01 20.98
N PHE A 120 20.29 3.21 19.81
CA PHE A 120 20.36 4.44 19.02
C PHE A 120 18.96 4.95 18.71
N LYS A 121 18.18 5.22 19.76
CA LYS A 121 16.85 5.80 19.61
C LYS A 121 16.94 7.17 18.92
N MET A 122 16.18 7.34 17.84
CA MET A 122 16.05 8.63 17.17
C MET A 122 15.38 9.65 18.11
N ASN A 123 15.93 10.85 18.16
CA ASN A 123 15.33 11.99 18.86
C ASN A 123 14.88 13.01 17.82
N TYR A 124 13.57 13.05 17.56
CA TYR A 124 13.00 13.96 16.56
C TYR A 124 12.96 15.41 17.05
N SER A 125 12.99 15.63 18.37
CA SER A 125 12.83 16.94 18.99
C SER A 125 14.09 17.80 19.02
N SER A 126 15.29 17.22 18.95
CA SER A 126 16.54 18.01 18.99
C SER A 126 17.73 17.47 18.21
N LEU A 127 17.74 16.21 17.77
CA LEU A 127 18.90 15.62 17.06
C LEU A 127 18.42 14.81 15.85
N PHE A 128 17.46 15.36 15.11
CA PHE A 128 16.87 14.67 13.98
C PHE A 128 17.77 14.70 12.73
N ASN A 129 18.15 13.52 12.23
CA ASN A 129 18.86 13.41 10.97
C ASN A 129 18.21 12.36 10.05
N PRO A 130 17.76 12.73 8.84
CA PRO A 130 17.18 11.81 7.87
C PRO A 130 18.06 10.60 7.53
N THR A 131 19.39 10.73 7.60
CA THR A 131 20.34 9.64 7.29
C THR A 131 20.36 8.54 8.36
N ARG A 132 19.77 8.79 9.53
CA ARG A 132 19.77 7.87 10.69
C ARG A 132 18.41 7.22 10.95
N ILE A 133 17.42 7.46 10.10
CA ILE A 133 16.06 6.95 10.32
C ILE A 133 16.02 5.42 10.20
N THR A 134 15.43 4.77 11.19
CA THR A 134 15.21 3.30 11.19
C THR A 134 13.80 2.93 10.77
N ARG A 135 12.84 3.85 10.92
CA ARG A 135 11.44 3.71 10.49
C ARG A 135 11.10 4.81 9.50
N PRO A 136 10.16 4.56 8.56
CA PRO A 136 9.50 5.65 7.85
C PRO A 136 8.75 6.49 8.90
N GLY A 137 9.34 7.62 9.29
CA GLY A 137 8.73 8.55 10.24
C GLY A 137 7.52 9.27 9.65
N ARG A 138 6.95 10.21 10.41
CA ARG A 138 5.92 11.12 9.89
C ARG A 138 6.58 12.21 9.08
N PHE A 139 6.35 12.22 7.78
CA PHE A 139 6.84 13.27 6.90
C PHE A 139 5.82 13.59 5.80
N GLY A 140 5.75 14.87 5.44
CA GLY A 140 5.10 15.33 4.22
C GLY A 140 6.14 15.43 3.11
N ARG A 141 5.81 14.95 1.91
CA ARG A 141 6.65 15.13 0.73
C ARG A 141 5.84 15.84 -0.34
N VAL A 142 6.39 16.94 -0.86
CA VAL A 142 5.78 17.72 -1.94
C VAL A 142 6.67 17.58 -3.16
N ILE A 143 6.10 17.06 -4.25
CA ILE A 143 6.80 16.94 -5.53
C ILE A 143 6.23 17.99 -6.47
N VAL A 144 7.10 18.89 -6.93
CA VAL A 144 6.78 20.01 -7.78
C VAL A 144 7.32 19.74 -9.18
N ILE A 145 6.49 20.03 -10.18
CA ILE A 145 6.75 19.82 -11.61
C ILE A 145 6.42 21.15 -12.31
N PRO A 146 7.19 21.59 -13.30
CA PRO A 146 6.92 22.84 -13.98
C PRO A 146 5.59 22.76 -14.75
N LYS A 147 4.77 23.80 -14.64
CA LYS A 147 3.54 23.91 -15.45
C LYS A 147 3.84 24.26 -16.90
N GLN A 148 4.86 25.09 -17.11
CA GLN A 148 5.34 25.52 -18.42
C GLN A 148 6.83 25.24 -18.49
N GLY A 149 7.27 24.63 -19.60
CA GLY A 149 8.63 24.13 -19.74
C GLY A 149 8.78 22.71 -19.24
N ASP A 150 9.99 22.18 -19.42
CA ASP A 150 10.34 20.80 -19.16
C ASP A 150 11.44 20.68 -18.08
N THR A 151 11.83 21.80 -17.47
CA THR A 151 12.82 21.89 -16.42
C THR A 151 12.42 22.83 -15.28
N MET A 152 12.86 22.49 -14.06
CA MET A 152 12.78 23.31 -12.85
C MET A 152 13.86 24.39 -12.76
N LEU A 153 14.82 24.44 -13.70
CA LEU A 153 15.92 25.41 -13.70
C LEU A 153 15.48 26.78 -14.28
N SER A 154 14.58 27.48 -13.60
CA SER A 154 14.15 28.84 -13.96
C SER A 154 14.02 29.72 -12.71
N VAL A 155 14.41 30.99 -12.81
CA VAL A 155 14.38 31.93 -11.67
C VAL A 155 12.97 32.12 -11.13
N GLU A 156 11.97 32.14 -12.01
CA GLU A 156 10.56 32.30 -11.68
C GLU A 156 10.05 31.12 -10.85
N ILE A 157 10.35 29.89 -11.30
CA ILE A 157 9.96 28.66 -10.60
C ILE A 157 10.55 28.63 -9.18
N TRP A 158 11.82 29.03 -9.04
CA TRP A 158 12.49 29.03 -7.74
C TRP A 158 11.92 30.08 -6.77
N LYS A 159 11.46 31.23 -7.27
CA LYS A 159 10.70 32.20 -6.45
C LYS A 159 9.35 31.63 -6.01
N GLU A 160 8.65 30.92 -6.88
CA GLU A 160 7.39 30.25 -6.53
C GLU A 160 7.62 29.14 -5.48
N LEU A 161 8.72 28.39 -5.57
CA LEU A 161 9.09 27.39 -4.56
C LEU A 161 9.30 28.00 -3.17
N ARG A 162 9.89 29.21 -3.09
CA ARG A 162 10.04 29.93 -1.81
C ARG A 162 8.68 30.35 -1.24
N ILE A 163 7.76 30.82 -2.08
CA ILE A 163 6.39 31.16 -1.68
C ILE A 163 5.66 29.90 -1.19
N LEU A 164 5.82 28.78 -1.90
CA LEU A 164 5.24 27.50 -1.50
C LEU A 164 5.76 27.03 -0.13
N ASP A 165 7.07 27.13 0.12
CA ASP A 165 7.66 26.78 1.42
C ASP A 165 7.10 27.67 2.54
N ASP A 166 6.96 28.97 2.31
CA ASP A 166 6.37 29.91 3.29
C ASP A 166 4.90 29.58 3.60
N ILE A 167 4.09 29.25 2.58
CA ILE A 167 2.70 28.83 2.76
C ILE A 167 2.63 27.56 3.63
N ILE A 168 3.46 26.56 3.33
CA ILE A 168 3.48 25.29 4.07
C ILE A 168 3.87 25.54 5.53
N ARG A 169 4.90 26.36 5.79
CA ARG A 169 5.35 26.66 7.16
C ARG A 169 4.31 27.45 7.96
N ASN A 170 3.61 28.38 7.30
CA ASN A 170 2.61 29.24 7.94
C ASN A 170 1.23 28.57 8.06
N THR A 171 1.00 27.42 7.43
CA THR A 171 -0.25 26.67 7.55
C THR A 171 -0.41 26.17 8.99
N SER A 172 -1.60 26.35 9.54
CA SER A 172 -1.95 25.91 10.88
C SER A 172 -3.01 24.83 10.87
N ILE A 173 -2.85 23.84 11.75
CA ILE A 173 -3.83 22.79 12.01
C ILE A 173 -4.34 22.91 13.44
N THR A 174 -5.59 22.51 13.69
CA THR A 174 -6.15 22.42 15.04
C THR A 174 -6.28 20.96 15.44
N TRP A 175 -5.70 20.57 16.57
CA TRP A 175 -5.76 19.19 17.04
C TRP A 175 -5.83 19.10 18.57
N GLY A 176 -6.45 18.03 19.07
CA GLY A 176 -6.62 17.75 20.49
C GLY A 176 -7.96 18.23 21.06
N PRO A 177 -8.30 17.82 22.30
CA PRO A 177 -9.59 18.13 22.94
C PRO A 177 -9.80 19.63 23.18
N GLU A 178 -8.72 20.41 23.28
CA GLU A 178 -8.73 21.87 23.46
C GLU A 178 -8.68 22.65 22.14
N ASN A 179 -8.68 21.97 20.98
CA ASN A 179 -8.54 22.56 19.64
C ASN A 179 -7.33 23.51 19.53
N THR A 180 -6.19 23.11 20.11
CA THR A 180 -4.96 23.90 20.05
C THR A 180 -4.48 24.02 18.60
N SER A 181 -4.16 25.25 18.17
CA SER A 181 -3.62 25.53 16.85
C SER A 181 -2.11 25.30 16.84
N TYR A 182 -1.62 24.52 15.89
CA TYR A 182 -0.21 24.22 15.66
C TYR A 182 0.20 24.68 14.27
N LYS A 183 1.33 25.37 14.15
CA LYS A 183 2.00 25.61 12.88
C LYS A 183 3.04 24.53 12.61
N TYR A 184 3.58 24.49 11.38
CA TYR A 184 4.67 23.57 11.05
C TYR A 184 5.87 23.73 12.00
N ASP A 185 6.26 24.96 12.31
CA ASP A 185 7.41 25.23 13.17
C ASP A 185 7.24 24.68 14.60
N ASP A 186 6.00 24.51 15.07
CA ASP A 186 5.72 23.95 16.39
C ASP A 186 5.86 22.42 16.43
N ILE A 187 5.79 21.76 15.26
CA ILE A 187 5.60 20.31 15.15
C ILE A 187 6.72 19.61 14.37
N CYS A 188 7.52 20.37 13.64
CA CYS A 188 8.61 19.89 12.80
C CYS A 188 9.65 19.10 13.61
N ALA A 189 10.29 18.14 12.95
CA ALA A 189 11.48 17.51 13.51
C ALA A 189 12.65 18.50 13.48
N ARG A 190 13.41 18.57 14.58
CA ARG A 190 14.44 19.59 14.79
C ARG A 190 15.84 19.02 14.84
N TRP A 191 16.76 19.76 14.25
CA TRP A 191 18.18 19.65 14.50
C TRP A 191 18.60 20.83 15.38
N ILE A 192 18.98 20.52 16.61
CA ILE A 192 19.23 21.47 17.69
C ILE A 192 17.95 22.27 17.97
N ASP A 193 17.88 23.52 17.53
CA ASP A 193 16.75 24.42 17.80
C ASP A 193 15.95 24.75 16.54
N GLN A 194 16.37 24.25 15.37
CA GLN A 194 15.76 24.60 14.08
C GLN A 194 15.09 23.39 13.45
N CYS A 195 13.94 23.63 12.80
CA CYS A 195 13.31 22.63 11.95
C CYS A 195 14.29 22.19 10.86
N PHE A 196 14.27 20.91 10.50
CA PHE A 196 15.07 20.42 9.39
C PHE A 196 14.78 21.22 8.11
N PRO A 197 15.77 21.96 7.56
CA PRO A 197 15.55 22.85 6.43
C PRO A 197 15.53 22.08 5.10
N ASN A 198 14.81 22.63 4.12
CA ASN A 198 14.97 22.23 2.72
C ASN A 198 16.13 23.03 2.10
N ASP A 199 17.36 22.62 2.38
CA ASP A 199 18.58 23.34 1.96
C ASP A 199 18.66 23.54 0.44
N ILE A 200 18.03 22.65 -0.33
CA ILE A 200 17.96 22.78 -1.79
C ILE A 200 17.43 24.16 -2.21
N LEU A 201 16.53 24.77 -1.44
CA LEU A 201 15.95 26.08 -1.74
C LEU A 201 16.99 27.20 -1.80
N ASN A 202 18.16 27.05 -1.17
CA ASN A 202 19.27 28.02 -1.21
C ASN A 202 19.96 28.12 -2.57
N LEU A 203 19.62 27.26 -3.53
CA LEU A 203 20.08 27.42 -4.91
C LEU A 203 19.44 28.65 -5.59
N ASP A 204 18.39 29.24 -5.00
CA ASP A 204 17.77 30.47 -5.47
C ASP A 204 18.76 31.64 -5.58
N TYR A 205 19.74 31.73 -4.67
CA TYR A 205 20.80 32.75 -4.70
C TYR A 205 21.67 32.70 -5.96
N VAL A 206 21.87 31.51 -6.53
CA VAL A 206 22.73 31.29 -7.70
C VAL A 206 21.93 30.99 -8.96
N MET A 207 20.59 30.99 -8.88
CA MET A 207 19.72 30.59 -9.99
C MET A 207 19.84 31.52 -11.21
N ASN A 208 20.13 32.81 -10.99
CA ASN A 208 20.41 33.73 -12.10
C ASN A 208 21.67 33.31 -12.88
N ASP A 209 22.71 32.86 -12.20
CA ASP A 209 23.97 32.43 -12.83
C ASP A 209 23.81 31.08 -13.53
N VAL A 210 22.96 30.21 -12.98
CA VAL A 210 22.59 28.91 -13.59
C VAL A 210 21.84 29.13 -14.89
N VAL A 211 20.81 29.98 -14.89
CA VAL A 211 20.01 30.28 -16.09
C VAL A 211 20.82 31.01 -17.16
N ASN A 212 21.74 31.90 -16.76
CA ASN A 212 22.64 32.59 -17.69
C ASN A 212 23.80 31.71 -18.19
N GLY A 213 23.94 30.48 -17.68
CA GLY A 213 25.02 29.55 -18.04
C GLY A 213 26.39 29.88 -17.45
N SER A 214 26.49 30.90 -16.61
CA SER A 214 27.71 31.29 -15.89
C SER A 214 28.11 30.27 -14.83
N LEU A 215 27.13 29.61 -14.21
CA LEU A 215 27.32 28.54 -13.25
C LEU A 215 26.66 27.26 -13.76
N LYS A 216 27.45 26.20 -13.93
CA LYS A 216 26.92 24.88 -14.31
C LYS A 216 26.80 24.00 -13.08
N LEU A 217 25.64 23.36 -12.91
CA LEU A 217 25.38 22.47 -11.78
C LEU A 217 26.01 21.10 -12.03
N THR A 218 26.81 20.60 -11.09
CA THR A 218 27.49 19.29 -11.21
C THR A 218 26.76 18.21 -10.41
N PHE A 219 26.49 17.07 -11.03
CA PHE A 219 25.89 15.91 -10.37
C PHE A 219 26.96 14.98 -9.79
N PRO A 220 26.75 14.29 -8.65
CA PRO A 220 25.57 14.31 -7.78
C PRO A 220 25.62 15.35 -6.64
N ILE A 221 26.78 15.93 -6.37
CA ILE A 221 26.99 16.87 -5.26
C ILE A 221 27.66 18.12 -5.79
N MET A 222 27.13 19.28 -5.39
CA MET A 222 27.74 20.57 -5.67
C MET A 222 27.72 21.44 -4.43
N PHE A 223 28.79 22.22 -4.25
CA PHE A 223 28.84 23.27 -3.24
C PHE A 223 28.29 24.57 -3.82
N ASN A 224 27.34 25.18 -3.13
CA ASN A 224 26.89 26.51 -3.48
C ASN A 224 28.04 27.50 -3.25
N PRO A 225 28.49 28.26 -4.25
CA PRO A 225 29.63 29.19 -4.10
C PRO A 225 29.34 30.37 -3.16
N VAL A 226 28.06 30.66 -2.88
CA VAL A 226 27.62 31.76 -2.02
C VAL A 226 27.40 31.27 -0.59
N THR A 227 26.56 30.25 -0.41
CA THR A 227 26.20 29.77 0.93
C THR A 227 27.17 28.72 1.48
N TRP A 228 28.01 28.12 0.63
CA TRP A 228 28.88 26.97 0.94
C TRP A 228 28.12 25.69 1.35
N ASP A 229 26.82 25.63 1.07
CA ASP A 229 26.01 24.44 1.31
C ASP A 229 26.35 23.32 0.32
N ALA A 230 26.48 22.10 0.83
CA ALA A 230 26.62 20.90 0.01
C ALA A 230 25.24 20.40 -0.43
N HIS A 231 24.87 20.65 -1.68
CA HIS A 231 23.61 20.16 -2.24
C HIS A 231 23.77 18.77 -2.84
N THR A 232 23.09 17.79 -2.25
CA THR A 232 23.00 16.40 -2.74
C THR A 232 21.80 16.27 -3.68
N PHE A 233 21.99 16.57 -4.96
CA PHE A 233 20.91 16.60 -5.96
C PHE A 233 20.04 15.34 -6.04
N PRO A 234 20.56 14.10 -5.89
CA PRO A 234 19.72 12.88 -5.92
C PRO A 234 18.62 12.84 -4.85
N VAL A 235 18.75 13.58 -3.76
CA VAL A 235 17.76 13.60 -2.67
C VAL A 235 16.55 14.47 -3.02
N TYR A 236 16.77 15.49 -3.86
CA TYR A 236 15.79 16.54 -4.14
C TYR A 236 15.30 16.53 -5.59
N PHE A 237 16.18 16.29 -6.57
CA PHE A 237 15.83 16.32 -7.99
C PHE A 237 15.31 14.97 -8.44
N GLY A 238 14.17 14.99 -9.12
CA GLY A 238 13.53 13.82 -9.72
C GLY A 238 13.73 13.79 -11.23
N GLY A 239 14.32 12.70 -11.72
CA GLY A 239 14.50 12.47 -13.16
C GLY A 239 15.58 13.35 -13.81
N THR A 240 16.59 13.76 -13.06
CA THR A 240 17.69 14.61 -13.56
C THR A 240 18.36 13.99 -14.79
N GLU A 241 18.47 14.77 -15.85
CA GLU A 241 19.27 14.43 -17.03
C GLU A 241 20.64 15.12 -16.91
N ILE A 242 21.68 14.36 -17.24
CA ILE A 242 23.07 14.76 -17.13
C ILE A 242 23.75 14.63 -18.49
N ASP A 243 24.71 15.51 -18.74
CA ASP A 243 25.60 15.45 -19.89
C ASP A 243 26.75 14.46 -19.68
N GLU A 244 27.55 14.22 -20.73
CA GLU A 244 28.75 13.36 -20.69
C GLU A 244 29.77 13.81 -19.63
N ASP A 245 29.83 15.11 -19.37
CA ASP A 245 30.71 15.73 -18.36
C ASP A 245 30.15 15.66 -16.93
N GLY A 246 28.98 15.03 -16.71
CA GLY A 246 28.33 14.95 -15.39
C GLY A 246 27.64 16.25 -14.95
N LEU A 247 27.37 17.14 -15.90
CA LEU A 247 26.69 18.41 -15.68
C LEU A 247 25.18 18.23 -15.84
N ILE A 248 24.40 18.88 -14.97
CA ILE A 248 22.94 18.83 -15.01
C ILE A 248 22.45 19.72 -16.15
N THR A 249 21.76 19.11 -17.11
CA THR A 249 21.16 19.82 -18.25
C THR A 249 19.67 20.06 -18.05
N ARG A 250 18.97 19.09 -17.45
CA ARG A 250 17.52 19.16 -17.25
C ARG A 250 17.10 18.54 -15.92
N VAL A 251 16.18 19.22 -15.25
CA VAL A 251 15.57 18.76 -13.98
C VAL A 251 14.05 18.75 -14.13
N PRO A 252 13.41 17.60 -14.41
CA PRO A 252 11.97 17.54 -14.62
C PRO A 252 11.11 17.80 -13.37
N ALA A 253 11.59 17.39 -12.19
CA ALA A 253 10.85 17.53 -10.95
C ALA A 253 11.78 17.87 -9.78
N LEU A 254 11.22 18.54 -8.78
CA LEU A 254 11.88 18.85 -7.52
C LEU A 254 11.01 18.39 -6.36
N GLN A 255 11.65 17.89 -5.32
CA GLN A 255 11.00 17.37 -4.14
C GLN A 255 11.42 18.15 -2.90
N LEU A 256 10.43 18.59 -2.13
CA LEU A 256 10.58 19.15 -0.80
C LEU A 256 10.07 18.15 0.24
N VAL A 257 10.73 18.08 1.39
CA VAL A 257 10.36 17.15 2.47
C VAL A 257 10.24 17.92 3.77
N TYR A 258 9.16 17.63 4.50
CA TYR A 258 8.79 18.27 5.76
C TYR A 258 8.63 17.18 6.82
N PHE A 259 9.60 17.08 7.72
CA PHE A 259 9.61 16.04 8.75
C PHE A 259 8.88 16.51 10.00
N LEU A 260 8.12 15.62 10.62
CA LEU A 260 7.37 15.88 11.84
C LEU A 260 7.96 15.13 13.03
N THR A 261 7.70 15.63 14.23
CA THR A 261 8.01 14.95 15.48
C THR A 261 7.10 13.75 15.69
N ALA A 262 7.67 12.62 16.10
CA ALA A 262 6.94 11.39 16.39
C ALA A 262 7.53 10.66 17.61
N ASP A 263 8.07 11.40 18.59
CA ASP A 263 8.72 10.82 19.77
C ASP A 263 7.70 10.16 20.72
N THR A 264 6.46 10.67 20.73
CA THR A 264 5.36 10.23 21.59
C THR A 264 4.15 9.77 20.77
N LYS A 265 3.31 8.90 21.35
CA LYS A 265 2.07 8.44 20.69
C LYS A 265 1.14 9.60 20.32
N ALA A 266 1.03 10.60 21.18
CA ALA A 266 0.22 11.79 20.90
C ALA A 266 0.74 12.60 19.71
N GLN A 267 2.07 12.68 19.52
CA GLN A 267 2.65 13.32 18.35
C GLN A 267 2.45 12.48 17.07
N ASP A 268 2.48 11.16 17.19
CA ASP A 268 2.28 10.25 16.06
C ASP A 268 0.83 10.19 15.56
N GLU A 269 -0.14 10.40 16.46
CA GLU A 269 -1.58 10.45 16.16
C GLU A 269 -2.07 11.81 15.64
N ARG A 270 -1.25 12.85 15.75
CA ARG A 270 -1.58 14.22 15.32
C ARG A 270 -1.29 14.45 13.85
#